data_AF-A0A2K3NTN9-F1
#
_entry.id   AF-A0A2K3NTN9-F1
#
_cell.length_a   1.000
_cell.length_b   1.000
_cell.length_c   1.000
_cell.angle_alpha   90.00
_cell.angle_beta   90.00
_cell.angle_gamma   90.00
#
_symmetry.space_group_name_H-M   'P 1'
#
loop_
_entity.id
_entity.type
_entity.pdbx_description
1 polymer ?
#
loop_
_entity_poly.entity_id
_entity_poly.type
_entity_poly.pdbx_seq_one_letter_code
_entity_poly.pdbx_strand_id
1 'polypeptide(L)'
;MNSNARVQYKRARASQNQAYSEGWVEFANKCVAKRVANMLNGEQIGGRKRSSFYYDLWNIKYLSKFKWDDLTEELAFKRATREQQVAIEISAAKKERDFYISKVDQSRASNAIEERIKKKQKVQQDSVQVEKVIRHFPQTKPINANAKGSKTDLSDDFLDAVFGGS
;
A
#
# COMPACT_ATOMS: atom_id res chain seq x y z
N MET A 1 -25.80 25.11 -55.98
CA MET A 1 -24.93 23.98 -56.35
C MET A 1 -23.51 24.37 -55.98
N ASN A 2 -23.02 23.94 -54.82
CA ASN A 2 -21.74 24.38 -54.30
C ASN A 2 -20.62 23.45 -54.77
N SER A 3 -19.71 24.03 -55.53
CA SER A 3 -18.59 23.41 -56.21
C SER A 3 -17.42 23.17 -55.24
N ASN A 4 -17.05 21.89 -55.05
CA ASN A 4 -15.71 21.38 -54.78
C ASN A 4 -14.85 22.09 -53.71
N ALA A 5 -15.08 21.76 -52.43
CA ALA A 5 -14.04 21.86 -51.42
C ALA A 5 -13.09 20.66 -51.54
N ARG A 6 -11.88 20.88 -52.03
CA ARG A 6 -10.83 19.86 -52.14
C ARG A 6 -10.40 19.44 -50.73
N VAL A 7 -10.93 18.32 -50.25
CA VAL A 7 -10.54 17.70 -48.97
C VAL A 7 -9.06 17.33 -49.06
N GLN A 8 -8.19 18.12 -48.41
CA GLN A 8 -6.79 17.76 -48.26
C GLN A 8 -6.71 16.64 -47.22
N TYR A 9 -6.63 15.40 -47.69
CA TYR A 9 -6.18 14.27 -46.86
C TYR A 9 -4.70 14.49 -46.53
N LYS A 10 -4.44 15.26 -45.46
CA LYS A 10 -3.12 15.29 -44.83
C LYS A 10 -2.91 13.92 -44.21
N ARG A 11 -2.11 13.12 -44.92
CA ARG A 11 -1.70 11.77 -44.56
C ARG A 11 -1.33 11.71 -43.09
N ALA A 12 -1.90 10.73 -42.40
CA ALA A 12 -1.51 10.31 -41.07
C ALA A 12 0.00 10.06 -41.01
N ARG A 13 0.73 11.05 -40.51
CA ARG A 13 2.02 10.85 -39.86
C ARG A 13 1.88 11.40 -38.45
N ALA A 14 0.95 10.78 -37.73
CA ALA A 14 0.85 10.90 -36.29
C ALA A 14 2.03 10.13 -35.66
N SER A 15 3.26 10.60 -35.85
CA SER A 15 4.27 10.39 -34.83
C SER A 15 4.01 11.45 -33.78
N GLN A 16 3.31 11.05 -32.72
CA GLN A 16 3.60 11.34 -31.32
C GLN A 16 4.73 12.37 -31.08
N ASN A 17 4.57 13.60 -31.57
CA ASN A 17 5.36 14.74 -31.14
C ASN A 17 4.75 15.12 -29.80
N GLN A 18 5.14 14.38 -28.78
CA GLN A 18 5.05 14.83 -27.40
C GLN A 18 5.80 16.17 -27.41
N ALA A 19 5.04 17.26 -27.49
CA ALA A 19 5.54 18.59 -27.80
C ALA A 19 6.19 19.17 -26.54
N TYR A 20 7.28 18.54 -26.11
CA TYR A 20 8.17 19.13 -25.13
C TYR A 20 8.79 20.35 -25.80
N SER A 21 8.46 21.53 -25.27
CA SER A 21 9.01 22.80 -25.75
C SER A 21 10.50 22.92 -25.42
N GLU A 22 10.94 22.24 -24.36
CA GLU A 22 12.27 22.39 -23.77
C GLU A 22 12.77 21.04 -23.22
N GLY A 23 14.10 20.89 -23.16
CA GLY A 23 14.78 19.72 -22.62
C GLY A 23 16.07 20.12 -21.91
N TRP A 24 16.53 19.27 -21.00
CA TRP A 24 17.70 19.53 -20.16
C TRP A 24 18.83 18.54 -20.50
N VAL A 25 20.07 19.03 -20.47
CA VAL A 25 21.29 18.23 -20.69
C VAL A 25 22.29 18.60 -19.61
N GLU A 26 22.72 17.62 -18.82
CA GLU A 26 23.78 17.81 -17.84
C GLU A 26 25.12 17.33 -18.39
N PHE A 27 26.16 18.07 -18.04
CA PHE A 27 27.54 17.73 -18.35
C PHE A 27 28.32 17.54 -17.05
N ALA A 28 29.16 16.51 -16.99
CA ALA A 28 30.05 16.29 -15.84
C ALA A 28 31.03 17.46 -15.61
N ASN A 29 31.48 18.11 -16.70
CA ASN A 29 32.48 19.19 -16.64
C ASN A 29 31.89 20.54 -17.09
N LYS A 30 31.92 21.55 -16.20
CA LYS A 30 31.41 22.90 -16.47
C LYS A 30 32.09 23.59 -17.67
N CYS A 31 33.37 23.31 -17.92
CA CYS A 31 34.11 23.88 -19.05
C CYS A 31 33.58 23.36 -20.38
N VAL A 32 33.21 22.08 -20.44
CA VAL A 32 32.61 21.47 -21.63
C VAL A 32 31.22 22.06 -21.84
N ALA A 33 30.40 22.14 -20.79
CA ALA A 33 29.06 22.72 -20.86
C ALA A 33 29.07 24.15 -21.44
N LYS A 34 29.95 25.02 -20.93
CA LYS A 34 30.11 26.39 -21.42
C LYS A 34 30.56 26.43 -22.88
N ARG A 35 31.53 25.59 -23.26
CA ARG A 35 32.02 25.52 -24.63
C ARG A 35 30.91 25.07 -25.58
N VAL A 36 30.17 24.03 -25.23
CA VAL A 36 29.07 23.50 -26.04
C VAL A 36 27.95 24.53 -26.18
N ALA A 37 27.54 25.18 -25.08
CA ALA A 37 26.54 26.24 -25.14
C ALA A 37 26.96 27.39 -26.06
N ASN A 38 28.20 27.86 -25.95
CA ASN A 38 28.71 28.95 -26.80
C ASN A 38 28.87 28.52 -28.27
N MET A 39 29.24 27.27 -28.53
CA MET A 39 29.50 26.76 -29.87
C MET A 39 28.23 26.39 -30.62
N LEU A 40 27.24 25.82 -29.94
CA LEU A 40 26.02 25.34 -30.59
C LEU A 40 24.92 26.39 -30.61
N ASN A 41 24.87 27.33 -29.65
CA ASN A 41 23.77 28.28 -29.60
C ASN A 41 23.72 29.17 -30.85
N GLY A 42 22.60 29.14 -31.57
CA GLY A 42 22.39 29.85 -32.83
C GLY A 42 22.88 29.09 -34.07
N GLU A 43 23.53 27.93 -33.92
CA GLU A 43 23.94 27.08 -35.04
C GLU A 43 22.80 26.20 -35.52
N GLN A 44 22.82 25.87 -36.81
CA GLN A 44 21.86 24.93 -37.40
C GLN A 44 22.08 23.52 -36.82
N ILE A 45 21.00 22.84 -36.42
CA ILE A 45 21.06 21.46 -35.90
C ILE A 45 21.67 20.52 -36.95
N GLY A 46 21.27 20.71 -38.21
CA GLY A 46 21.82 20.01 -39.35
C GLY A 46 21.43 18.52 -39.40
N GLY A 47 22.36 17.66 -39.80
CA GLY A 47 22.12 16.23 -39.99
C GLY A 47 21.60 15.88 -41.40
N ARG A 48 20.67 14.92 -41.52
CA ARG A 48 20.13 14.52 -42.83
C ARG A 48 19.18 15.60 -43.35
N LYS A 49 19.34 16.03 -44.62
CA LYS A 49 18.48 17.05 -45.28
C LYS A 49 16.97 16.76 -45.24
N ARG A 50 16.59 15.48 -45.09
CA ARG A 50 15.18 15.04 -44.98
C ARG A 50 14.68 14.92 -43.54
N SER A 51 15.53 15.20 -42.54
CA SER A 51 15.13 15.17 -41.13
C SER A 51 14.31 16.41 -40.79
N SER A 52 13.40 16.28 -39.82
CA SER A 52 12.52 17.37 -39.40
C SER A 52 13.29 18.56 -38.84
N PHE A 53 14.44 18.31 -38.21
CA PHE A 53 15.22 19.30 -37.47
C PHE A 53 16.33 19.95 -38.30
N TYR A 54 16.46 19.59 -39.58
CA TYR A 54 17.62 20.01 -40.38
C TYR A 54 17.77 21.53 -40.46
N TYR A 55 16.67 22.26 -40.61
CA TYR A 55 16.67 23.73 -40.71
C TYR A 55 16.48 24.45 -39.37
N ASP A 56 16.27 23.70 -38.29
CA ASP A 56 16.07 24.29 -36.97
C ASP A 56 17.42 24.75 -36.40
N LEU A 57 17.37 25.79 -35.56
CA LEU A 57 18.53 26.32 -34.86
C LEU A 57 18.57 25.77 -33.44
N TRP A 58 19.77 25.49 -32.94
CA TRP A 58 20.00 25.22 -31.54
C TRP A 58 19.73 26.48 -30.71
N ASN A 59 18.86 26.36 -29.70
CA ASN A 59 18.66 27.37 -28.67
C ASN A 59 19.07 26.74 -27.33
N ILE A 60 20.30 26.99 -26.88
CA ILE A 60 20.87 26.36 -25.68
C ILE A 60 21.50 27.43 -24.81
N LYS A 61 21.20 27.39 -23.50
CA LYS A 61 21.81 28.26 -22.50
C LYS A 61 22.50 27.44 -21.42
N TYR A 62 23.72 27.84 -21.07
CA TYR A 62 24.38 27.28 -19.89
C TYR A 62 23.78 27.87 -18.60
N LEU A 63 23.39 26.99 -17.69
CA LEU A 63 22.91 27.35 -16.36
C LEU A 63 23.95 26.94 -15.32
N SER A 64 24.48 27.94 -14.60
CA SER A 64 25.49 27.70 -13.57
C SER A 64 24.85 27.21 -12.29
N LYS A 65 25.55 26.32 -11.57
CA LYS A 65 25.13 25.78 -10.25
C LYS A 65 23.77 25.07 -10.29
N PHE A 66 23.38 24.55 -11.46
CA PHE A 66 22.12 23.87 -11.69
C PHE A 66 22.37 22.39 -11.99
N LYS A 67 21.59 21.50 -11.36
CA LYS A 67 21.69 20.04 -11.49
C LYS A 67 20.34 19.41 -11.82
N TRP A 68 20.33 18.16 -12.27
CA TRP A 68 19.08 17.40 -12.46
C TRP A 68 18.27 17.24 -11.18
N ASP A 69 18.96 17.17 -10.03
CA ASP A 69 18.31 17.10 -8.73
C ASP A 69 17.38 18.29 -8.52
N ASP A 70 17.82 19.51 -8.88
CA ASP A 70 17.03 20.74 -8.71
C ASP A 70 15.73 20.73 -9.54
N LEU A 71 15.72 20.07 -10.71
CA LEU A 71 14.51 19.91 -11.53
C LEU A 71 13.52 18.92 -10.94
N THR A 72 14.08 17.83 -10.40
CA THR A 72 13.28 16.72 -9.92
C THR A 72 12.87 16.91 -8.46
N GLU A 73 13.56 17.77 -7.71
CA GLU A 73 13.32 18.03 -6.29
C GLU A 73 11.88 18.49 -6.04
N GLU A 74 11.40 19.50 -6.76
CA GLU A 74 10.03 20.00 -6.57
C GLU A 74 8.99 18.92 -6.89
N LEU A 75 9.22 18.16 -7.96
CA LEU A 75 8.31 17.08 -8.37
C LEU A 75 8.36 15.91 -7.38
N ALA A 76 9.54 15.53 -6.91
CA ALA A 76 9.78 14.48 -5.93
C ALA A 76 9.15 14.86 -4.59
N PHE A 77 9.33 16.10 -4.13
CA PHE A 77 8.72 16.63 -2.93
C PHE A 77 7.19 16.57 -3.02
N LYS A 78 6.60 17.07 -4.12
CA LYS A 78 5.14 17.00 -4.34
C LYS A 78 4.63 15.55 -4.41
N ARG A 79 5.42 14.62 -4.94
CA ARG A 79 5.09 13.18 -4.97
C ARG A 79 5.13 12.57 -3.57
N ALA A 80 6.19 12.82 -2.82
CA ALA A 80 6.35 12.33 -1.45
C ALA A 80 5.24 12.83 -0.53
N THR A 81 4.91 14.11 -0.57
CA THR A 81 3.81 14.68 0.25
C THR A 81 2.47 14.04 -0.08
N ARG A 82 2.18 13.82 -1.37
CA ARG A 82 0.94 13.15 -1.78
C ARG A 82 0.90 11.69 -1.30
N GLU A 83 2.00 10.98 -1.44
CA GLU A 83 2.11 9.58 -0.99
C GLU A 83 1.92 9.48 0.52
N GLN A 84 2.49 10.40 1.29
CA GLN A 84 2.28 10.49 2.73
C GLN A 84 0.82 10.73 3.09
N GLN A 85 0.15 11.66 2.40
CA GLN A 85 -1.29 11.93 2.62
C GLN A 85 -2.14 10.68 2.34
N VAL A 86 -1.93 10.03 1.20
CA VAL A 86 -2.66 8.80 0.84
C VAL A 86 -2.36 7.68 1.83
N ALA A 87 -1.12 7.53 2.29
CA ALA A 87 -0.76 6.54 3.30
C ALA A 87 -1.48 6.79 4.63
N ILE A 88 -1.60 8.05 5.06
CA ILE A 88 -2.34 8.44 6.26
C ILE A 88 -3.82 8.08 6.10
N GLU A 89 -4.45 8.45 4.97
CA GLU A 89 -5.85 8.13 4.68
C GLU A 89 -6.10 6.61 4.69
N ILE A 90 -5.25 5.84 4.02
CA ILE A 90 -5.33 4.37 3.98
C ILE A 90 -5.15 3.81 5.40
N SER A 91 -4.24 4.35 6.21
CA SER A 91 -4.01 3.88 7.57
C SER A 91 -5.23 4.12 8.48
N ALA A 92 -5.89 5.28 8.33
CA ALA A 92 -7.10 5.60 9.06
C ALA A 92 -8.25 4.66 8.68
N ALA A 93 -8.49 4.47 7.37
CA ALA A 93 -9.52 3.57 6.86
C ALA A 93 -9.27 2.10 7.28
N LYS A 94 -8.01 1.65 7.29
CA LYS A 94 -7.64 0.32 7.78
C LYS A 94 -7.96 0.18 9.27
N LYS A 95 -7.60 1.17 10.08
CA LYS A 95 -7.89 1.18 11.52
C LYS A 95 -9.39 1.11 11.81
N GLU A 96 -10.20 1.88 11.09
CA GLU A 96 -11.67 1.85 11.21
C GLU A 96 -12.26 0.50 10.83
N ARG A 97 -11.78 -0.09 9.71
CA ARG A 97 -12.21 -1.40 9.26
C ARG A 97 -11.84 -2.51 10.25
N ASP A 98 -10.60 -2.52 10.72
CA ASP A 98 -10.13 -3.54 11.67
C ASP A 98 -10.88 -3.41 13.01
N PHE A 99 -11.16 -2.18 13.44
CA PHE A 99 -12.03 -1.92 14.59
C PHE A 99 -13.44 -2.50 14.38
N TYR A 100 -14.06 -2.26 13.22
CA TYR A 100 -15.38 -2.80 12.90
C TYR A 100 -15.40 -4.34 12.92
N ILE A 101 -14.43 -4.99 12.28
CA ILE A 101 -14.31 -6.46 12.25
C ILE A 101 -14.21 -7.00 13.68
N SER A 102 -13.36 -6.41 14.52
CA SER A 102 -13.21 -6.83 15.92
C SER A 102 -14.52 -6.75 16.71
N LYS A 103 -15.34 -5.70 16.47
CA LYS A 103 -16.64 -5.53 17.13
C LYS A 103 -17.68 -6.52 16.64
N VAL A 104 -17.69 -6.84 15.35
CA VAL A 104 -18.56 -7.88 14.79
C VAL A 104 -18.21 -9.25 15.37
N ASP A 105 -16.92 -9.59 15.47
CA ASP A 105 -16.48 -10.87 16.05
C ASP A 105 -16.81 -10.97 17.54
N GLN A 106 -16.62 -9.89 18.31
CA GLN A 106 -17.03 -9.81 19.72
C GLN A 106 -18.55 -10.01 19.88
N SER A 107 -19.36 -9.40 19.01
CA SER A 107 -20.81 -9.56 19.03
C SER A 107 -21.24 -10.99 18.70
N ARG A 108 -20.65 -11.62 17.67
CA ARG A 108 -20.91 -13.02 17.31
C ARG A 108 -20.56 -13.98 18.45
N ALA A 109 -19.41 -13.76 19.09
CA ALA A 109 -19.00 -14.56 20.25
C ALA A 109 -19.97 -14.41 21.43
N SER A 110 -20.38 -13.17 21.74
CA SER A 110 -21.34 -12.88 22.80
C SER A 110 -22.70 -13.51 22.54
N ASN A 111 -23.23 -13.38 21.32
CA ASN A 111 -24.49 -14.00 20.90
C ASN A 111 -24.44 -15.53 21.03
N ALA A 112 -23.35 -16.17 20.61
CA ALA A 112 -23.17 -17.62 20.75
C ALA A 112 -23.11 -18.07 22.22
N ILE A 113 -22.50 -17.27 23.09
CA ILE A 113 -22.47 -17.51 24.54
C ILE A 113 -23.88 -17.37 25.11
N GLU A 114 -24.59 -16.29 24.81
CA GLU A 114 -25.97 -16.07 25.26
C GLU A 114 -26.90 -17.20 24.81
N GLU A 115 -26.81 -17.65 23.57
CA GLU A 115 -27.59 -18.79 23.08
C GLU A 115 -27.29 -20.08 23.86
N ARG A 116 -26.02 -20.34 24.18
CA ARG A 116 -25.62 -21.50 24.99
C ARG A 116 -26.17 -21.39 26.42
N ILE A 117 -26.13 -20.21 27.03
CA ILE A 117 -26.69 -19.96 28.36
C ILE A 117 -28.21 -20.14 28.33
N LYS A 118 -28.92 -19.55 27.36
CA LYS A 118 -30.38 -19.70 27.19
C LYS A 118 -30.78 -21.17 26.98
N LYS A 119 -30.04 -21.94 26.18
CA LYS A 119 -30.26 -23.39 26.00
C LYS A 119 -30.05 -24.15 27.31
N LYS A 120 -28.97 -23.87 28.06
CA LYS A 120 -28.73 -24.50 29.37
C LYS A 120 -29.82 -24.15 30.40
N GLN A 121 -30.30 -22.90 30.41
CA GLN A 121 -31.40 -22.47 31.28
C GLN A 121 -32.71 -23.17 30.93
N LYS A 122 -33.07 -23.28 29.64
CA LYS A 122 -34.23 -24.07 29.19
C LYS A 122 -34.12 -25.54 29.59
N VAL A 123 -32.97 -26.17 29.38
CA VAL A 123 -32.74 -27.57 29.79
C VAL A 123 -32.85 -27.73 31.31
N GLN A 124 -32.38 -26.75 32.10
CA GLN A 124 -32.56 -26.78 33.56
C GLN A 124 -34.03 -26.62 33.97
N GLN A 125 -34.79 -25.75 33.30
CA GLN A 125 -36.23 -25.58 33.53
C GLN A 125 -37.04 -26.83 33.15
N ASP A 126 -36.73 -27.46 32.02
CA ASP A 126 -37.35 -28.72 31.58
C ASP A 126 -36.91 -29.92 32.47
N SER A 127 -35.72 -29.86 33.06
CA SER A 127 -35.22 -30.89 33.99
C SER A 127 -35.83 -30.85 35.39
N VAL A 128 -36.69 -29.88 35.71
CA VAL A 128 -37.51 -29.90 36.94
C VAL A 128 -38.52 -31.07 36.90
N GLN A 129 -38.73 -31.72 35.75
CA GLN A 129 -39.63 -32.87 35.62
C GLN A 129 -38.95 -34.24 35.37
N VAL A 130 -37.61 -34.33 35.26
CA VAL A 130 -36.94 -35.62 35.00
C VAL A 130 -35.72 -35.80 35.89
N GLU A 131 -35.78 -36.81 36.77
CA GLU A 131 -34.67 -37.23 37.65
C GLU A 131 -33.37 -37.48 36.87
N LYS A 132 -32.25 -36.93 37.34
CA LYS A 132 -30.93 -37.18 36.77
C LYS A 132 -30.54 -38.64 36.97
N VAL A 133 -30.60 -39.43 35.90
CA VAL A 133 -30.05 -40.79 35.88
C VAL A 133 -28.51 -40.70 35.92
N ILE A 134 -27.93 -40.90 37.10
CA ILE A 134 -26.48 -41.00 37.28
C ILE A 134 -26.05 -42.37 36.74
N ARG A 135 -25.34 -42.38 35.62
CA ARG A 135 -24.74 -43.60 35.06
C ARG A 135 -23.32 -43.73 35.59
N HIS A 136 -23.09 -44.74 36.42
CA HIS A 136 -21.74 -45.13 36.81
C HIS A 136 -21.05 -45.82 35.63
N PHE A 137 -20.13 -45.09 34.98
CA PHE A 137 -19.22 -45.70 34.03
C PHE A 137 -17.96 -46.15 34.78
N PRO A 138 -17.52 -47.41 34.64
CA PRO A 138 -16.26 -47.83 35.20
C PRO A 138 -15.13 -47.10 34.45
N GLN A 139 -14.50 -46.14 35.11
CA GLN A 139 -13.32 -45.48 34.59
C GLN A 139 -12.13 -46.43 34.78
N THR A 140 -11.53 -46.88 33.68
CA THR A 140 -10.25 -47.59 33.72
C THR A 140 -9.20 -46.66 34.32
N LYS A 141 -8.58 -47.09 35.41
CA LYS A 141 -7.50 -46.34 36.04
C LYS A 141 -6.35 -46.19 35.02
N PRO A 142 -5.84 -44.98 34.78
CA PRO A 142 -4.69 -44.81 33.90
C PRO A 142 -3.50 -45.58 34.49
N ILE A 143 -2.87 -46.43 33.67
CA ILE A 143 -1.60 -47.07 34.00
C ILE A 143 -0.55 -45.96 34.04
N ASN A 144 -0.23 -45.49 35.24
CA ASN A 144 1.03 -44.86 35.59
C ASN A 144 1.25 -45.06 37.09
N ALA A 145 1.40 -46.32 37.49
CA ALA A 145 2.04 -46.66 38.74
C ALA A 145 3.56 -46.62 38.50
N ASN A 146 4.22 -45.62 39.10
CA ASN A 146 5.66 -45.40 39.18
C ASN A 146 6.26 -44.37 38.22
N ALA A 147 5.86 -43.11 38.37
CA ALA A 147 6.81 -42.01 38.30
C ALA A 147 6.59 -41.12 39.53
N LYS A 148 7.42 -41.32 40.57
CA LYS A 148 7.55 -40.36 41.67
C LYS A 148 8.23 -39.11 41.11
N GLY A 149 7.44 -38.21 40.54
CA GLY A 149 7.81 -36.82 40.32
C GLY A 149 6.83 -35.98 41.12
N SER A 150 7.29 -35.41 42.23
CA SER A 150 6.57 -34.37 42.96
C SER A 150 6.24 -33.25 41.98
N LYS A 151 4.97 -33.11 41.60
CA LYS A 151 4.52 -31.86 41.01
C LYS A 151 4.62 -30.83 42.13
N THR A 152 5.52 -29.87 41.97
CA THR A 152 5.54 -28.67 42.79
C THR A 152 4.27 -27.90 42.45
N ASP A 153 3.35 -27.81 43.41
CA ASP A 153 2.18 -26.94 43.27
C ASP A 153 2.69 -25.52 43.09
N LEU A 154 2.54 -24.98 41.88
CA LEU A 154 2.77 -23.57 41.62
C LEU A 154 1.62 -22.82 42.28
N SER A 155 1.94 -21.82 43.11
CA SER A 155 0.95 -21.01 43.81
C SER A 155 0.02 -20.31 42.82
N ASP A 156 -1.28 -20.32 43.09
CA ASP A 156 -2.29 -19.66 42.25
C ASP A 156 -1.97 -18.18 42.00
N ASP A 157 -1.35 -17.48 42.95
CA ASP A 157 -0.89 -16.08 42.80
C ASP A 157 0.11 -15.87 41.63
N PHE A 158 0.93 -16.88 41.33
CA PHE A 158 1.87 -16.80 40.20
C PHE A 158 1.13 -16.97 38.87
N LEU A 159 0.11 -17.84 38.85
CA LEU A 159 -0.70 -18.07 37.66
C LEU A 159 -1.56 -16.84 37.35
N ASP A 160 -2.11 -16.18 38.37
CA ASP A 160 -2.85 -14.93 38.22
C ASP A 160 -1.95 -13.77 37.78
N ALA A 161 -0.69 -13.71 38.22
CA ALA A 161 0.24 -12.68 37.76
C ALA A 161 0.66 -12.83 36.28
N VAL A 162 0.71 -14.07 35.77
CA VAL A 162 1.14 -14.36 34.38
C VAL A 162 -0.04 -14.31 33.40
N PHE A 163 -1.23 -14.72 33.84
CA PHE A 163 -2.40 -14.87 32.96
C PHE A 163 -3.59 -13.94 33.30
N GLY A 164 -3.57 -13.27 34.45
CA GLY A 164 -4.65 -12.39 34.93
C GLY A 164 -4.52 -10.90 34.56
N GLY A 165 -3.61 -10.56 33.64
CA GLY A 165 -3.42 -9.19 33.15
C GLY A 165 -4.11 -8.92 31.82
N SER A 166 -4.88 -7.83 31.78
CA SER A 166 -5.63 -7.22 30.67
C SER A 166 -4.90 -7.08 29.33
#